data_AF-A0A368B9T4-F1
#
_entry.id   AF-A0A368B9T4-F1
#
_cell.length_a   1.000
_cell.length_b   1.000
_cell.length_c   1.000
_cell.angle_alpha   90.00
_cell.angle_beta   90.00
_cell.angle_gamma   90.00
#
_symmetry.space_group_name_H-M   'P 1'
#
loop_
_entity.id
_entity.type
_entity.pdbx_description
1 polymer ?
#
loop_
_entity_poly.entity_id
_entity_poly.type
_entity_poly.pdbx_seq_one_letter_code
_entity_poly.pdbx_strand_id
1 'polypeptide(L)'
;MSTEPHDQRPRWKVGGEMLPRDPFPEDIEPGMEAICGCGPGDWSHRLYLVPKETPFEEIIEFFEVGSASAAQHGWDEREIQDLIVTTLTNVSAIVPGSIEIATPSELLFRFWRCLRNDELEEIEAVYGKADEYQAGLDRYINHGLSGSSLLHDVGETGVLHLSWP
;
A
#
# COMPACT_ATOMS: atom_id res chain seq x y z
N MET A 1 21.79 2.50 -9.19
CA MET A 1 21.88 1.57 -8.04
C MET A 1 22.04 0.16 -8.58
N SER A 2 22.82 -0.70 -7.90
CA SER A 2 22.82 -2.13 -8.21
C SER A 2 21.58 -2.76 -7.59
N THR A 3 20.91 -3.65 -8.33
CA THR A 3 19.77 -4.43 -7.85
C THR A 3 20.01 -5.89 -8.19
N GLU A 4 19.67 -6.80 -7.29
CA GLU A 4 19.87 -8.24 -7.46
C GLU A 4 18.52 -8.96 -7.46
N PRO A 5 18.36 -10.08 -8.18
CA PRO A 5 17.14 -10.87 -8.12
C PRO A 5 16.82 -11.29 -6.68
N HIS A 6 15.54 -11.24 -6.30
CA HIS A 6 15.11 -11.69 -4.98
C HIS A 6 15.09 -13.23 -4.92
N ASP A 7 15.63 -13.83 -3.84
CA ASP A 7 15.79 -15.28 -3.72
C ASP A 7 14.47 -16.07 -3.84
N GLN A 8 13.41 -15.57 -3.20
CA GLN A 8 12.09 -16.22 -3.20
C GLN A 8 11.20 -15.82 -4.39
N ARG A 9 11.51 -14.67 -5.02
CA ARG A 9 10.73 -14.10 -6.12
C ARG A 9 11.73 -13.66 -7.22
N PRO A 10 12.31 -14.59 -8.01
CA PRO A 10 13.43 -14.28 -8.90
C PRO A 10 13.13 -13.26 -10.03
N ARG A 11 11.85 -12.97 -10.26
CA ARG A 11 11.41 -11.92 -11.20
C ARG A 11 11.46 -10.52 -10.59
N TRP A 12 11.52 -10.42 -9.26
CA TRP A 12 11.66 -9.17 -8.53
C TRP A 12 13.14 -8.89 -8.33
N LYS A 13 13.50 -7.63 -8.15
CA LYS A 13 14.85 -7.23 -7.79
C LYS A 13 14.84 -6.44 -6.49
N VAL A 14 15.85 -6.64 -5.67
CA VAL A 14 16.05 -5.92 -4.41
C VAL A 14 17.30 -5.05 -4.52
N GLY A 15 17.17 -3.78 -4.12
CA GLY A 15 18.23 -2.79 -4.06
C GLY A 15 18.78 -2.64 -2.64
N GLY A 16 19.50 -1.54 -2.45
CA GLY A 16 19.99 -1.12 -1.12
C GLY A 16 18.87 -0.55 -0.25
N GLU A 17 19.27 -0.07 0.92
CA GLU A 17 18.38 0.67 1.83
C GLU A 17 17.79 1.90 1.13
N MET A 18 16.51 2.14 1.36
CA MET A 18 15.77 3.28 0.83
C MET A 18 14.77 3.72 1.88
N LEU A 19 14.79 4.99 2.25
CA LEU A 19 13.80 5.53 3.18
C LEU A 19 12.51 5.88 2.44
N PRO A 20 11.34 5.79 3.09
CA PRO A 20 10.05 6.18 2.49
C PRO A 20 9.99 7.59 1.89
N ARG A 21 10.83 8.51 2.39
CA ARG A 21 10.92 9.90 1.92
C ARG A 21 11.89 10.10 0.77
N ASP A 22 12.71 9.10 0.46
CA ASP A 22 13.69 9.19 -0.60
C ASP A 22 12.95 9.11 -1.94
N PRO A 23 13.34 9.91 -2.95
CA PRO A 23 12.72 9.80 -4.27
C PRO A 23 13.05 8.44 -4.88
N PHE A 24 12.09 7.84 -5.58
CA PHE A 24 12.37 6.66 -6.40
C PHE A 24 13.38 7.01 -7.50
N PRO A 25 14.21 6.04 -7.93
CA PRO A 25 15.10 6.23 -9.08
C PRO A 25 14.31 6.64 -10.33
N GLU A 26 14.85 7.57 -11.13
CA GLU A 26 14.19 8.02 -12.37
C GLU A 26 14.24 6.94 -13.47
N ASP A 27 15.32 6.16 -13.52
CA ASP A 27 15.55 5.10 -14.51
C ASP A 27 15.12 3.72 -13.98
N ILE A 28 13.81 3.54 -13.78
CA ILE A 28 13.24 2.22 -13.48
C ILE A 28 13.21 1.40 -14.76
N GLU A 29 13.58 0.13 -14.67
CA GLU A 29 13.55 -0.80 -15.79
C GLU A 29 12.14 -0.89 -16.40
N PRO A 30 12.00 -0.87 -17.75
CA PRO A 30 10.70 -0.99 -18.40
C PRO A 30 9.93 -2.24 -17.94
N GLY A 31 8.66 -2.05 -17.57
CA GLY A 31 7.81 -3.14 -17.07
C GLY A 31 7.98 -3.45 -15.59
N MET A 32 8.81 -2.69 -14.86
CA MET A 32 8.90 -2.75 -13.40
C MET A 32 8.28 -1.50 -12.75
N GLU A 33 7.90 -1.66 -11.49
CA GLU A 33 7.48 -0.62 -10.54
C GLU A 33 8.38 -0.66 -9.31
N ALA A 34 8.64 0.51 -8.75
CA ALA A 34 9.47 0.65 -7.56
C ALA A 34 8.59 0.70 -6.31
N ILE A 35 8.95 -0.11 -5.32
CA ILE A 35 8.30 -0.15 -4.00
C ILE A 35 9.38 0.06 -2.95
N CYS A 36 9.14 0.98 -2.02
CA CYS A 36 9.89 1.09 -0.78
C CYS A 36 9.26 0.12 0.22
N GLY A 37 9.89 -1.03 0.46
CA GLY A 37 9.31 -2.09 1.28
C GLY A 37 10.25 -2.61 2.34
N CYS A 38 9.71 -3.40 3.27
CA CYS A 38 10.50 -4.16 4.24
C CYS A 38 10.05 -5.62 4.15
N GLY A 39 10.77 -6.42 3.36
CA GLY A 39 10.40 -7.82 3.12
C GLY A 39 10.96 -8.79 4.17
N PRO A 40 10.65 -10.09 4.05
CA PRO A 40 11.13 -11.10 4.99
C PRO A 40 12.66 -11.14 5.06
N GLY A 41 13.21 -10.93 6.25
CA GLY A 41 14.66 -10.94 6.51
C GLY A 41 15.36 -9.59 6.31
N ASP A 42 14.65 -8.55 5.89
CA ASP A 42 15.18 -7.20 5.88
C ASP A 42 15.24 -6.61 7.31
N TRP A 43 16.30 -5.85 7.57
CA TRP A 43 16.48 -5.12 8.83
C TRP A 43 16.02 -3.66 8.76
N SER A 44 15.75 -3.17 7.54
CA SER A 44 15.41 -1.79 7.21
C SER A 44 14.65 -1.73 5.89
N HIS A 45 14.07 -0.58 5.57
CA HIS A 45 13.37 -0.38 4.30
C HIS A 45 14.36 -0.44 3.13
N ARG A 46 13.94 -1.06 2.04
CA ARG A 46 14.73 -1.27 0.83
C ARG A 46 13.93 -0.95 -0.42
N LEU A 47 14.66 -0.66 -1.50
CA LEU A 47 14.06 -0.57 -2.82
C LEU A 47 13.77 -1.97 -3.37
N TYR A 48 12.53 -2.21 -3.75
CA TYR A 48 12.11 -3.36 -4.54
C TYR A 48 11.70 -2.91 -5.93
N LEU A 49 12.14 -3.64 -6.96
CA LEU A 49 11.62 -3.53 -8.31
C LEU A 49 10.76 -4.75 -8.59
N VAL A 50 9.47 -4.54 -8.75
CA VAL A 50 8.46 -5.57 -8.98
C VAL A 50 7.88 -5.45 -10.39
N PRO A 51 7.55 -6.53 -11.09
CA PRO A 51 6.85 -6.44 -12.37
C PRO A 51 5.52 -5.69 -12.22
N LYS A 52 5.18 -4.82 -13.16
CA LYS A 52 3.93 -4.02 -13.12
C LYS A 52 2.67 -4.87 -13.12
N GLU A 53 2.75 -6.08 -13.67
CA GLU A 53 1.65 -7.04 -13.69
C GLU A 53 1.51 -7.85 -12.40
N THR A 54 2.37 -7.63 -11.40
CA THR A 54 2.30 -8.35 -10.12
C THR A 54 0.98 -7.99 -9.40
N PRO A 55 0.14 -8.99 -9.07
CA PRO A 55 -1.11 -8.76 -8.35
C PRO A 55 -0.87 -8.15 -6.96
N PHE A 56 -1.82 -7.33 -6.48
CA PHE A 56 -1.75 -6.79 -5.12
C PHE A 56 -1.64 -7.88 -4.04
N GLU A 57 -2.31 -9.01 -4.25
CA GLU A 57 -2.22 -10.19 -3.37
C GLU A 57 -0.77 -10.64 -3.16
N GLU A 58 0.02 -10.76 -4.23
CA GLU A 58 1.43 -11.17 -4.11
C GLU A 58 2.29 -10.12 -3.38
N ILE A 59 1.99 -8.83 -3.55
CA ILE A 59 2.70 -7.74 -2.87
C ILE A 59 2.34 -7.74 -1.38
N ILE A 60 1.04 -7.79 -1.07
CA ILE A 60 0.50 -7.74 0.30
C ILE A 60 0.96 -8.96 1.10
N GLU A 61 0.90 -10.15 0.52
CA GLU A 61 1.39 -11.39 1.15
C GLU A 61 2.91 -11.29 1.41
N PHE A 62 3.69 -10.88 0.42
CA PHE A 62 5.14 -10.84 0.54
C PHE A 62 5.63 -9.85 1.60
N PHE A 63 5.05 -8.65 1.67
CA PHE A 63 5.41 -7.63 2.65
C PHE A 63 4.65 -7.76 3.98
N GLU A 64 3.84 -8.82 4.12
CA GLU A 64 3.03 -9.11 5.30
C GLU A 64 2.15 -7.93 5.72
N VAL A 65 1.61 -7.18 4.75
CA VAL A 65 0.93 -5.89 5.02
C VAL A 65 -0.28 -6.10 5.94
N GLY A 66 -0.34 -5.31 7.01
CA GLY A 66 -1.39 -5.38 8.03
C GLY A 66 -1.10 -6.35 9.19
N SER A 67 0.01 -7.10 9.17
CA SER A 67 0.34 -8.06 10.23
C SER A 67 0.82 -7.39 11.53
N ALA A 68 1.31 -6.13 11.48
CA ALA A 68 1.90 -5.45 12.64
C ALA A 68 0.96 -5.37 13.86
N SER A 69 -0.33 -5.13 13.63
CA SER A 69 -1.35 -5.01 14.68
C SER A 69 -2.15 -6.30 14.89
N ALA A 70 -2.11 -7.24 13.96
CA ALA A 70 -2.96 -8.43 13.96
C ALA A 70 -2.82 -9.24 15.26
N ALA A 71 -1.58 -9.52 15.69
CA ALA A 71 -1.30 -10.24 16.93
C ALA A 71 -1.79 -9.51 18.19
N GLN A 72 -1.74 -8.17 18.21
CA GLN A 72 -2.14 -7.38 19.37
C GLN A 72 -3.66 -7.33 19.53
N HIS A 73 -4.39 -7.31 18.41
CA HIS A 73 -5.85 -7.27 18.39
C HIS A 73 -6.49 -8.67 18.33
N GLY A 74 -5.69 -9.73 18.19
CA GLY A 74 -6.18 -11.10 18.07
C GLY A 74 -6.89 -11.37 16.75
N TRP A 75 -6.53 -10.64 15.70
CA TRP A 75 -7.06 -10.85 14.35
C TRP A 75 -6.30 -11.95 13.63
N ASP A 76 -6.98 -12.61 12.70
CA ASP A 76 -6.33 -13.53 11.79
C ASP A 76 -5.61 -12.74 10.69
N GLU A 77 -4.28 -12.89 10.61
CA GLU A 77 -3.45 -12.17 9.64
C GLU A 77 -3.90 -12.39 8.19
N ARG A 78 -4.41 -13.58 7.89
CA ARG A 78 -4.84 -13.95 6.54
C ARG A 78 -6.17 -13.28 6.20
N GLU A 79 -7.11 -13.26 7.13
CA GLU A 79 -8.37 -12.52 6.96
C GLU A 79 -8.12 -11.01 6.78
N ILE A 80 -7.13 -10.45 7.49
CA ILE A 80 -6.71 -9.05 7.31
C ILE A 80 -6.13 -8.83 5.92
N GLN A 81 -5.19 -9.67 5.48
CA GLN A 81 -4.60 -9.54 4.13
C GLN A 81 -5.67 -9.68 3.04
N ASP A 82 -6.59 -10.65 3.15
CA ASP A 82 -7.70 -10.83 2.20
C ASP A 82 -8.63 -9.59 2.16
N LEU A 83 -8.90 -8.99 3.32
CA LEU A 83 -9.65 -7.73 3.42
C LEU A 83 -8.92 -6.59 2.70
N ILE A 84 -7.61 -6.45 2.92
CA ILE A 84 -6.80 -5.40 2.30
C ILE A 84 -6.75 -5.60 0.79
N VAL A 85 -6.50 -6.82 0.31
CA VAL A 85 -6.48 -7.17 -1.12
C VAL A 85 -7.82 -6.84 -1.77
N THR A 86 -8.92 -7.27 -1.16
CA THR A 86 -10.27 -7.04 -1.69
C THR A 86 -10.59 -5.54 -1.75
N THR A 87 -10.29 -4.82 -0.67
CA THR A 87 -10.53 -3.39 -0.56
C THR A 87 -9.69 -2.62 -1.58
N LEU A 88 -8.38 -2.86 -1.64
CA LEU A 88 -7.48 -2.16 -2.55
C LEU A 88 -7.77 -2.47 -4.03
N THR A 89 -8.18 -3.71 -4.33
CA THR A 89 -8.64 -4.09 -5.68
C THR A 89 -9.87 -3.30 -6.09
N ASN A 90 -10.86 -3.16 -5.21
CA ASN A 90 -12.06 -2.37 -5.48
C ASN A 90 -11.73 -0.88 -5.63
N VAL A 91 -10.84 -0.34 -4.80
CA VAL A 91 -10.36 1.06 -4.89
C VAL A 91 -9.63 1.29 -6.22
N SER A 92 -8.73 0.39 -6.61
CA SER A 92 -7.99 0.49 -7.86
C SER A 92 -8.86 0.33 -9.11
N ALA A 93 -10.05 -0.27 -8.99
CA ALA A 93 -11.03 -0.35 -10.08
C ALA A 93 -11.74 0.99 -10.33
N ILE A 94 -11.85 1.86 -9.31
CA ILE A 94 -12.41 3.21 -9.43
C ILE A 94 -11.37 4.14 -10.08
N VAL A 95 -10.20 4.25 -9.45
CA VAL A 95 -9.05 4.98 -9.99
C VAL A 95 -7.81 4.11 -9.87
N PRO A 96 -7.16 3.73 -10.98
CA PRO A 96 -5.93 2.95 -10.92
C PRO A 96 -4.78 3.73 -10.29
N GLY A 97 -3.84 2.97 -9.74
CA GLY A 97 -2.65 3.47 -9.06
C GLY A 97 -1.61 2.38 -8.90
N SER A 98 -0.56 2.70 -8.16
CA SER A 98 0.52 1.79 -7.80
C SER A 98 0.82 1.88 -6.32
N ILE A 99 1.26 0.77 -5.74
CA ILE A 99 1.79 0.74 -4.38
C ILE A 99 3.20 1.35 -4.41
N GLU A 100 3.47 2.31 -3.54
CA GLU A 100 4.80 2.92 -3.38
C GLU A 100 5.46 2.46 -2.08
N ILE A 101 4.69 2.25 -1.01
CA ILE A 101 5.19 1.73 0.26
C ILE A 101 4.40 0.48 0.60
N ALA A 102 5.10 -0.58 1.00
CA ALA A 102 4.50 -1.81 1.50
C ALA A 102 5.33 -2.39 2.65
N THR A 103 4.75 -2.40 3.84
CA THR A 103 5.36 -2.92 5.07
C THR A 103 4.29 -3.58 5.94
N PRO A 104 4.67 -4.34 6.98
CA PRO A 104 3.72 -4.90 7.92
C PRO A 104 2.76 -3.88 8.58
N SER A 105 3.18 -2.62 8.72
CA SER A 105 2.43 -1.57 9.42
C SER A 105 1.89 -0.46 8.53
N GLU A 106 2.28 -0.41 7.26
CA GLU A 106 1.97 0.72 6.37
C GLU A 106 1.89 0.29 4.90
N LEU A 107 0.89 0.81 4.19
CA LEU A 107 0.78 0.76 2.74
C LEU A 107 0.45 2.14 2.19
N LEU A 108 1.23 2.61 1.21
CA LEU A 108 0.97 3.85 0.49
C LEU A 108 0.61 3.53 -0.95
N PHE A 109 -0.61 3.88 -1.36
CA PHE A 109 -1.10 3.72 -2.71
C PHE A 109 -1.19 5.08 -3.41
N ARG A 110 -0.47 5.25 -4.52
CA ARG A 110 -0.52 6.47 -5.33
C ARG A 110 -1.39 6.25 -6.55
N PHE A 111 -2.44 7.05 -6.66
CA PHE A 111 -3.29 7.10 -7.84
C PHE A 111 -2.55 7.74 -9.02
N TRP A 112 -2.81 7.30 -10.25
CA TRP A 112 -2.17 7.87 -11.43
C TRP A 112 -2.57 9.32 -11.73
N ARG A 113 -3.61 9.81 -11.05
CA ARG A 113 -4.08 11.19 -11.12
C ARG A 113 -4.79 11.58 -9.82
N CYS A 114 -5.00 12.88 -9.65
CA CYS A 114 -5.88 13.40 -8.62
C CYS A 114 -7.32 12.89 -8.79
N LEU A 115 -7.99 12.70 -7.67
CA LEU A 115 -9.33 12.15 -7.60
C LEU A 115 -10.36 13.26 -7.70
N ARG A 116 -11.48 12.96 -8.34
CA ARG A 116 -12.67 13.82 -8.29
C ARG A 116 -13.49 13.52 -7.03
N ASN A 117 -14.36 14.45 -6.63
CA ASN A 117 -15.20 14.27 -5.45
C ASN A 117 -16.12 13.05 -5.55
N ASP A 118 -16.69 12.76 -6.72
CA ASP A 118 -17.51 11.57 -6.96
C ASP A 118 -16.72 10.27 -6.75
N GLU A 119 -15.45 10.25 -7.14
CA GLU A 119 -14.58 9.08 -6.97
C GLU A 119 -14.15 8.89 -5.53
N LEU A 120 -13.95 9.98 -4.78
CA LEU A 120 -13.69 9.92 -3.35
C LEU A 120 -14.89 9.33 -2.61
N GLU A 121 -16.11 9.76 -2.94
CA GLU A 121 -17.33 9.21 -2.36
C GLU A 121 -17.49 7.71 -2.68
N GLU A 122 -17.14 7.28 -3.91
CA GLU A 122 -17.15 5.87 -4.29
C GLU A 122 -16.12 5.05 -3.49
N ILE A 123 -14.90 5.57 -3.28
CA ILE A 123 -13.86 4.92 -2.47
C ILE A 123 -14.29 4.84 -1.01
N GLU A 124 -14.83 5.92 -0.43
CA GLU A 124 -15.38 5.91 0.92
C GLU A 124 -16.50 4.86 1.06
N ALA A 125 -17.33 4.69 0.03
CA ALA A 125 -18.36 3.64 0.01
C ALA A 125 -17.80 2.21 -0.09
N VAL A 126 -16.57 2.01 -0.58
CA VAL A 126 -15.87 0.71 -0.47
C VAL A 126 -15.50 0.46 0.98
N TYR A 127 -14.88 1.45 1.63
CA TYR A 127 -14.45 1.34 3.02
C TYR A 127 -15.62 1.22 4.01
N GLY A 128 -16.73 1.93 3.78
CA GLY A 128 -17.93 1.82 4.62
C GLY A 128 -18.65 0.46 4.55
N LYS A 129 -18.25 -0.43 3.64
CA LYS A 129 -18.71 -1.84 3.58
C LYS A 129 -17.70 -2.81 4.19
N ALA A 130 -16.48 -2.35 4.43
CA ALA A 130 -15.41 -3.08 5.09
C ALA A 130 -15.35 -2.69 6.58
N ASP A 131 -14.56 -3.42 7.36
CA ASP A 131 -14.10 -2.91 8.64
C ASP A 131 -12.99 -1.89 8.35
N GLU A 132 -13.33 -0.60 8.41
CA GLU A 132 -12.45 0.53 8.05
C GLU A 132 -11.12 0.51 8.83
N TYR A 133 -11.17 0.10 10.10
CA TYR A 133 -10.02 0.03 10.98
C TYR A 133 -9.09 -1.11 10.57
N GLN A 134 -9.64 -2.32 10.37
CA GLN A 134 -8.88 -3.47 9.87
C GLN A 134 -8.36 -3.27 8.44
N ALA A 135 -9.06 -2.49 7.62
CA ALA A 135 -8.63 -2.11 6.27
C ALA A 135 -7.55 -1.00 6.24
N GLY A 136 -7.10 -0.53 7.42
CA GLY A 136 -5.96 0.37 7.56
C GLY A 136 -6.31 1.86 7.55
N LEU A 137 -7.58 2.25 7.68
CA LEU A 137 -7.97 3.67 7.75
C LEU A 137 -7.74 4.33 9.12
N ASP A 138 -7.00 3.70 10.03
CA ASP A 138 -6.72 4.23 11.38
C ASP A 138 -6.33 5.72 11.35
N ARG A 139 -5.39 6.08 10.47
CA ARG A 139 -4.94 7.46 10.29
C ARG A 139 -6.09 8.43 10.02
N TYR A 140 -7.02 8.07 9.14
CA TYR A 140 -8.14 8.94 8.74
C TYR A 140 -9.25 8.97 9.80
N ILE A 141 -9.49 7.85 10.47
CA ILE A 141 -10.47 7.76 11.56
C ILE A 141 -10.04 8.64 12.74
N ASN A 142 -8.76 8.57 13.11
CA ASN A 142 -8.23 9.28 14.28
C ASN A 142 -7.86 10.74 14.02
N HIS A 143 -7.54 11.10 12.77
CA HIS A 143 -7.09 12.45 12.41
C HIS A 143 -8.00 13.18 11.42
N GLY A 144 -9.15 12.57 11.06
CA GLY A 144 -10.13 13.19 10.18
C GLY A 144 -10.63 14.53 10.72
N LEU A 145 -10.63 15.55 9.86
CA LEU A 145 -11.20 16.85 10.18
C LEU A 145 -12.72 16.72 10.33
N SER A 146 -13.27 17.23 11.44
CA SER A 146 -14.71 17.17 11.68
C SER A 146 -15.46 17.98 10.61
N GLY A 147 -16.28 17.30 9.80
CA GLY A 147 -17.16 17.91 8.81
C GLY A 147 -16.67 17.93 7.35
N SER A 148 -15.50 17.34 7.04
CA SER A 148 -15.07 17.03 5.66
C SER A 148 -15.20 15.54 5.34
N SER A 149 -15.09 15.17 4.06
CA SER A 149 -14.94 13.76 3.62
C SER A 149 -13.75 13.12 4.35
N LEU A 150 -13.87 11.83 4.72
CA LEU A 150 -12.86 11.06 5.45
C LEU A 150 -11.52 11.05 4.69
N LEU A 151 -11.61 11.04 3.36
CA LEU A 151 -10.48 10.96 2.44
C LEU A 151 -10.18 12.31 1.77
N HIS A 152 -10.54 13.44 2.38
CA HIS A 152 -10.32 14.77 1.80
C HIS A 152 -8.87 14.98 1.31
N ASP A 153 -7.88 14.64 2.15
CA ASP A 153 -6.45 14.77 1.83
C ASP A 153 -6.02 13.87 0.66
N VAL A 154 -6.69 12.73 0.45
CA VAL A 154 -6.43 11.83 -0.69
C VAL A 154 -6.81 12.52 -1.99
N GLY A 155 -7.88 13.32 -1.99
CA GLY A 155 -8.30 14.12 -3.14
C GLY A 155 -7.22 15.11 -3.58
N GLU A 156 -6.59 15.78 -2.63
CA GLU A 156 -5.55 16.79 -2.90
C GLU A 156 -4.21 16.16 -3.31
N THR A 157 -3.81 15.08 -2.63
CA THR A 157 -2.48 14.49 -2.79
C THR A 157 -2.43 13.38 -3.83
N GLY A 158 -3.57 12.76 -4.17
CA GLY A 158 -3.62 11.55 -4.98
C GLY A 158 -2.98 10.35 -4.29
N VAL A 159 -2.91 10.35 -2.96
CA VAL A 159 -2.23 9.33 -2.16
C VAL A 159 -3.14 8.84 -1.05
N LEU A 160 -3.36 7.53 -1.00
CA LEU A 160 -4.04 6.83 0.08
C LEU A 160 -3.01 6.15 0.99
N HIS A 161 -3.01 6.52 2.27
CA HIS A 161 -2.09 6.02 3.28
C HIS A 161 -2.84 5.11 4.25
N LEU A 162 -2.56 3.82 4.20
CA LEU A 162 -3.13 2.83 5.10
C LEU A 162 -2.12 2.47 6.19
N SER A 163 -2.59 2.34 7.43
CA SER A 163 -1.75 2.12 8.60
C SER A 163 -2.36 1.13 9.59
N TRP A 164 -1.49 0.29 10.16
CA TRP A 164 -1.79 -0.70 11.20
C TRP A 164 -0.79 -0.49 12.35
N PRO A 165 -1.11 0.36 13.35
CA PRO A 165 -0.23 0.72 14.45
C PRO A 165 -0.08 -0.35 15.54
#